data_AF-A0A7C6N2T7-F1
#
_entry.id   AF-A0A7C6N2T7-F1
#
_cell.length_a   1.000
_cell.length_b   1.000
_cell.length_c   1.000
_cell.angle_alpha   90.00
_cell.angle_beta   90.00
_cell.angle_gamma   90.00
#
_symmetry.space_group_name_H-M   'P 1'
#
loop_
_entity.id
_entity.type
_entity.pdbx_description
1 polymer ?
#
loop_
_entity_poly.entity_id
_entity_poly.type
_entity_poly.pdbx_seq_one_letter_code
_entity_poly.pdbx_strand_id
1 'polypeptide(L)'
;MPSKKIEPWYTEEYARERKAKIDERIAAGLDPWEPRTEEKAEKLRKKTKESAIKFRRKILKSIERLGAEGFVIQTIAELKAKIFELQNPTQDDLYKYTDAYFRDHIKIHEDTLIFFESLLKDKKKLKKTFEAYKNRLQELEEADPMIEDDDEATFVVVPPTSYPNELIIPKDKATNQLFSGELSKELTSLRMEKLGAKVQLTAKISVEVDDLKGVTLSKKINSYDRQVYEAVTSLYVDGANQFVTPLMIYRTMTGNKKADITESILKDITDSLDKCAATRVYINSRDELRGKGYKIEEPIIKENLLYIRSVQGKHNGELNEWIQILSAPVLYRYANSKNNIARLPIRLLNTPINKNKEILSAQGYLYREILWMKKDQKRKRTILYSTLYDFLEVEASTPGALRKKQSVLRKNIKERILDFWIKEKFISGYEEKKEGRTVTGVKIQL
;
A
#
# COMPACT_ATOMS: atom_id res chain seq x y z
N MET A 1 -30.31 -6.36 -55.23
CA MET A 1 -29.76 -5.09 -54.73
C MET A 1 -28.27 -5.28 -54.47
N PRO A 2 -27.36 -4.46 -55.03
CA PRO A 2 -25.94 -4.61 -54.77
C PRO A 2 -25.68 -4.37 -53.27
N SER A 3 -25.00 -5.32 -52.59
CA SER A 3 -24.66 -5.17 -51.18
C SER A 3 -23.79 -3.93 -51.03
N LYS A 4 -24.27 -2.89 -50.33
CA LYS A 4 -23.44 -1.74 -49.95
C LYS A 4 -22.20 -2.30 -49.23
N LYS A 5 -21.04 -2.15 -49.84
CA LYS A 5 -19.76 -2.54 -49.25
C LYS A 5 -19.56 -1.63 -48.04
N ILE A 6 -19.67 -2.18 -46.83
CA ILE A 6 -19.50 -1.42 -45.59
C ILE A 6 -18.01 -1.06 -45.50
N GLU A 7 -17.70 0.23 -45.42
CA GLU A 7 -16.32 0.68 -45.20
C GLU A 7 -15.84 0.20 -43.82
N PRO A 8 -14.63 -0.37 -43.72
CA PRO A 8 -14.12 -0.87 -42.45
C PRO A 8 -13.85 0.28 -41.49
N TRP A 9 -14.20 0.11 -40.21
CA TRP A 9 -13.98 1.12 -39.17
C TRP A 9 -12.54 1.16 -38.62
N TYR A 10 -11.72 0.17 -38.93
CA TYR A 10 -10.32 0.08 -38.49
C TYR A 10 -9.37 0.19 -39.67
N THR A 11 -8.22 0.83 -39.45
CA THR A 11 -7.17 0.90 -40.48
C THR A 11 -6.61 -0.50 -40.75
N GLU A 12 -6.10 -0.73 -41.96
CA GLU A 12 -5.50 -2.02 -42.32
C GLU A 12 -4.27 -2.36 -41.48
N GLU A 13 -3.50 -1.33 -41.09
CA GLU A 13 -2.30 -1.48 -40.28
C GLU A 13 -2.67 -1.91 -38.85
N TYR A 14 -3.62 -1.21 -38.22
CA TYR A 14 -4.11 -1.58 -36.89
C TYR A 14 -4.82 -2.94 -36.89
N ALA A 15 -5.58 -3.26 -37.94
CA ALA A 15 -6.20 -4.58 -38.10
C ALA A 15 -5.14 -5.69 -38.23
N ARG A 16 -4.04 -5.44 -38.96
CA ARG A 16 -2.90 -6.37 -39.06
C ARG A 16 -2.19 -6.55 -37.73
N GLU A 17 -1.95 -5.48 -36.98
CA GLU A 17 -1.34 -5.55 -35.64
C GLU A 17 -2.21 -6.37 -34.67
N ARG A 18 -3.53 -6.13 -34.69
CA ARG A 18 -4.49 -6.88 -33.88
C ARG A 18 -4.51 -8.36 -34.26
N LYS A 19 -4.44 -8.67 -35.56
CA LYS A 19 -4.35 -10.04 -36.06
C LYS A 19 -3.03 -10.70 -35.64
N ALA A 20 -1.90 -10.02 -35.75
CA ALA A 20 -0.60 -10.52 -35.30
C ALA A 20 -0.60 -10.85 -33.80
N LYS A 21 -1.22 -9.99 -32.96
CA LYS A 21 -1.39 -10.28 -31.52
C LYS A 21 -2.28 -11.49 -31.24
N ILE A 22 -3.28 -11.74 -32.09
CA ILE A 22 -4.12 -12.94 -32.01
C ILE A 22 -3.29 -14.17 -32.42
N ASP A 23 -2.52 -14.06 -33.50
CA ASP A 23 -1.65 -15.13 -34.02
C ASP A 23 -0.51 -15.47 -33.04
N GLU A 24 0.07 -14.49 -32.34
CA GLU A 24 1.05 -14.69 -31.26
C GLU A 24 0.45 -15.47 -30.09
N ARG A 25 -0.81 -15.21 -29.72
CA ARG A 25 -1.51 -15.98 -28.68
C ARG A 25 -1.72 -17.43 -29.13
N ILE A 26 -2.15 -17.63 -30.38
CA ILE A 26 -2.28 -18.97 -30.99
C ILE A 26 -0.94 -19.70 -30.93
N ALA A 27 0.14 -19.05 -31.34
CA ALA A 27 1.49 -19.63 -31.34
C ALA A 27 2.00 -19.97 -29.93
N ALA A 28 1.56 -19.23 -28.91
CA ALA A 28 1.84 -19.51 -27.50
C ALA A 28 0.98 -20.65 -26.90
N GLY A 29 0.18 -21.34 -27.72
CA GLY A 29 -0.75 -22.39 -27.26
C GLY A 29 -1.92 -21.86 -26.45
N LEU A 30 -2.16 -20.54 -26.49
CA LEU A 30 -3.29 -19.89 -25.85
C LEU A 30 -4.44 -19.80 -26.86
N ASP A 31 -5.64 -20.16 -26.45
CA ASP A 31 -6.80 -20.05 -27.33
C ASP A 31 -7.06 -18.55 -27.66
N PRO A 32 -6.99 -18.14 -28.94
CA PRO A 32 -7.27 -16.77 -29.38
C PRO A 32 -8.69 -16.33 -29.08
N TRP A 33 -9.60 -17.30 -28.94
CA TRP A 33 -11.03 -17.13 -28.77
C TRP A 33 -11.56 -17.89 -27.56
N GLU A 34 -10.70 -18.22 -26.56
CA GLU A 34 -11.01 -19.03 -25.35
C GLU A 34 -12.54 -19.14 -25.16
N PRO A 35 -13.16 -20.30 -25.45
CA PRO A 35 -14.56 -20.50 -25.20
C PRO A 35 -14.79 -20.08 -23.77
N ARG A 36 -15.64 -19.07 -23.59
CA ARG A 36 -16.15 -18.71 -22.28
C ARG A 36 -16.61 -20.03 -21.67
N THR A 37 -15.87 -20.57 -20.70
CA THR A 37 -16.42 -21.63 -19.85
C THR A 37 -17.80 -21.13 -19.40
N GLU A 38 -18.78 -22.00 -19.25
CA GLU A 38 -20.13 -21.58 -18.87
C GLU A 38 -20.08 -20.65 -17.65
N GLU A 39 -19.15 -20.92 -16.73
CA GLU A 39 -18.78 -20.08 -15.60
C GLU A 39 -18.23 -18.67 -15.96
N LYS A 40 -17.32 -18.54 -16.94
CA LYS A 40 -16.83 -17.23 -17.42
C LYS A 40 -17.91 -16.48 -18.22
N ALA A 41 -18.76 -17.20 -18.97
CA ALA A 41 -19.90 -16.62 -19.69
C ALA A 41 -20.94 -16.08 -18.71
N GLU A 42 -21.22 -16.82 -17.65
CA GLU A 42 -22.13 -16.45 -16.57
C GLU A 42 -21.57 -15.28 -15.76
N LYS A 43 -20.28 -15.26 -15.43
CA LYS A 43 -19.60 -14.10 -14.82
C LYS A 43 -19.71 -12.85 -15.70
N LEU A 44 -19.55 -12.98 -17.01
CA LEU A 44 -19.70 -11.85 -17.92
C LEU A 44 -21.15 -11.40 -18.03
N ARG A 45 -22.12 -12.31 -18.18
CA ARG A 45 -23.55 -11.99 -18.18
C ARG A 45 -23.95 -11.27 -16.90
N LYS A 46 -23.47 -11.74 -15.74
CA LYS A 46 -23.67 -11.11 -14.43
C LYS A 46 -23.07 -9.71 -14.40
N LYS A 47 -21.80 -9.55 -14.79
CA LYS A 47 -21.12 -8.24 -14.85
C LYS A 47 -21.80 -7.26 -15.81
N THR A 48 -22.26 -7.72 -16.97
CA THR A 48 -22.99 -6.90 -17.95
C THR A 48 -24.35 -6.47 -17.39
N LYS A 49 -25.06 -7.38 -16.70
CA LYS A 49 -26.33 -7.09 -16.02
C LYS A 49 -26.13 -6.05 -14.90
N GLU A 50 -25.14 -6.24 -14.03
CA GLU A 50 -24.75 -5.29 -12.98
C GLU A 50 -24.39 -3.91 -13.54
N SER A 51 -23.61 -3.88 -14.64
CA SER A 51 -23.22 -2.63 -15.30
C SER A 51 -24.42 -1.90 -15.91
N ALA A 52 -25.35 -2.64 -16.51
CA ALA A 52 -26.59 -2.08 -17.06
C ALA A 52 -27.50 -1.51 -15.96
N ILE A 53 -27.62 -2.20 -14.83
CA ILE A 53 -28.37 -1.73 -13.64
C ILE A 53 -27.74 -0.44 -13.11
N LYS A 54 -26.41 -0.43 -12.90
CA LYS A 54 -25.68 0.75 -12.42
C LYS A 54 -25.84 1.96 -13.35
N PHE A 55 -25.78 1.72 -14.66
CA PHE A 55 -25.99 2.77 -15.66
C PHE A 55 -27.42 3.35 -15.59
N ARG A 56 -28.44 2.49 -15.50
CA ARG A 56 -29.85 2.91 -15.38
C ARG A 56 -30.10 3.75 -14.13
N ARG A 57 -29.59 3.31 -12.97
CA ARG A 57 -29.70 4.06 -11.70
C ARG A 57 -29.02 5.42 -11.76
N LYS A 58 -27.80 5.49 -12.31
CA LYS A 58 -27.09 6.77 -12.51
C LYS A 58 -27.93 7.75 -13.33
N ILE A 59 -28.61 7.25 -14.36
CA ILE A 59 -29.51 8.08 -15.17
C ILE A 59 -30.72 8.54 -14.35
N LEU A 60 -31.40 7.65 -13.62
CA LEU A 60 -32.54 8.01 -12.75
C LEU A 60 -32.17 9.12 -11.76
N LYS A 61 -31.08 8.94 -11.03
CA LYS A 61 -30.58 9.93 -10.06
C LYS A 61 -30.24 11.27 -10.70
N SER A 62 -29.65 11.24 -11.91
CA SER A 62 -29.36 12.46 -12.65
C SER A 62 -30.65 13.19 -13.07
N ILE A 63 -31.69 12.44 -13.47
CA ILE A 63 -33.01 12.99 -13.80
C ILE A 63 -33.71 13.53 -12.54
N GLU A 64 -33.61 12.84 -11.40
CA GLU A 64 -34.19 13.29 -10.13
C GLU A 64 -33.51 14.55 -9.60
N ARG A 65 -32.18 14.62 -9.68
CA ARG A 65 -31.40 15.77 -9.21
C ARG A 65 -31.55 17.00 -10.09
N LEU A 66 -31.50 16.83 -11.42
CA LEU A 66 -31.43 17.94 -12.37
C LEU A 66 -32.79 18.29 -12.99
N GLY A 67 -33.80 17.42 -12.80
CA GLY A 67 -35.03 17.44 -13.58
C GLY A 67 -34.80 16.99 -15.03
N ALA A 68 -35.90 16.72 -15.74
CA ALA A 68 -35.86 16.30 -17.15
C ALA A 68 -35.18 17.34 -18.07
N GLU A 69 -35.46 18.63 -17.85
CA GLU A 69 -34.87 19.72 -18.63
C GLU A 69 -33.36 19.85 -18.38
N GLY A 70 -32.93 19.81 -17.10
CA GLY A 70 -31.51 19.86 -16.74
C GLY A 70 -30.71 18.66 -17.21
N PHE A 71 -31.27 17.45 -17.11
CA PHE A 71 -30.63 16.23 -17.64
C PHE A 71 -30.42 16.30 -19.16
N VAL A 72 -31.41 16.79 -19.91
CA VAL A 72 -31.29 16.91 -21.37
C VAL A 72 -30.25 17.97 -21.75
N ILE A 73 -30.20 19.11 -21.04
CA ILE A 73 -29.17 20.14 -21.27
C ILE A 73 -27.77 19.57 -21.04
N GLN A 74 -27.57 18.83 -19.95
CA GLN A 74 -26.28 18.18 -19.68
C GLN A 74 -25.93 17.16 -20.77
N THR A 75 -26.89 16.33 -21.19
CA THR A 75 -26.68 15.31 -22.22
C THR A 75 -26.31 15.94 -23.57
N ILE A 76 -26.94 17.07 -23.93
CA ILE A 76 -26.60 17.85 -25.13
C ILE A 76 -25.17 18.36 -25.05
N ALA A 77 -24.72 18.87 -23.89
CA ALA A 77 -23.35 19.33 -23.71
C ALA A 77 -22.33 18.19 -23.87
N GLU A 78 -22.61 17.03 -23.27
CA GLU A 78 -21.76 15.84 -23.39
C GLU A 78 -21.69 15.31 -24.84
N LEU A 79 -22.81 15.32 -25.57
CA LEU A 79 -22.84 14.93 -26.98
C LEU A 79 -22.05 15.91 -27.85
N LYS A 80 -22.18 17.22 -27.61
CA LYS A 80 -21.38 18.24 -28.32
C LYS A 80 -19.89 18.07 -28.07
N ALA A 81 -19.48 17.78 -26.83
CA ALA A 81 -18.09 17.50 -26.50
C ALA A 81 -17.56 16.26 -27.25
N LYS A 82 -18.33 15.17 -27.29
CA LYS A 82 -17.94 13.95 -28.04
C LYS A 82 -17.85 14.17 -29.54
N ILE A 83 -18.79 14.92 -30.12
CA ILE A 83 -18.72 15.28 -31.55
C ILE A 83 -17.44 16.08 -31.81
N PHE A 84 -17.13 17.04 -30.94
CA PHE A 84 -15.89 17.81 -31.06
C PHE A 84 -14.64 16.93 -30.96
N GLU A 85 -14.59 15.99 -30.03
CA GLU A 85 -13.48 15.01 -29.93
C GLU A 85 -13.33 14.18 -31.21
N LEU A 86 -14.43 13.67 -31.75
CA LEU A 86 -14.42 12.87 -32.98
C LEU A 86 -14.06 13.67 -34.24
N GLN A 87 -14.36 14.98 -34.25
CA GLN A 87 -13.95 15.91 -35.31
C GLN A 87 -12.46 16.29 -35.20
N ASN A 88 -11.85 16.11 -34.03
CA ASN A 88 -10.46 16.45 -33.75
C ASN A 88 -9.70 15.21 -33.23
N PRO A 89 -9.60 14.13 -34.04
CA PRO A 89 -8.98 12.88 -33.59
C PRO A 89 -7.49 13.07 -33.29
N THR A 90 -6.99 12.35 -32.30
CA THR A 90 -5.56 12.34 -32.00
C THR A 90 -4.80 11.51 -33.03
N GLN A 91 -3.47 11.62 -33.04
CA GLN A 91 -2.63 10.80 -33.91
C GLN A 91 -2.78 9.29 -33.65
N ASP A 92 -3.08 8.89 -32.40
CA ASP A 92 -3.36 7.51 -32.03
C ASP A 92 -4.74 7.05 -32.52
N ASP A 93 -5.74 7.94 -32.54
CA ASP A 93 -7.06 7.64 -33.09
C ASP A 93 -7.01 7.46 -34.61
N LEU A 94 -6.26 8.32 -35.30
CA LEU A 94 -6.03 8.23 -36.75
C LEU A 94 -5.24 6.97 -37.14
N TYR A 95 -4.39 6.46 -36.25
CA TYR A 95 -3.73 5.18 -36.45
C TYR A 95 -4.72 4.01 -36.35
N LYS A 96 -5.70 4.07 -35.44
CA LYS A 96 -6.62 2.96 -35.15
C LYS A 96 -7.84 2.92 -36.07
N TYR A 97 -8.42 4.07 -36.35
CA TYR A 97 -9.74 4.20 -36.93
C TYR A 97 -9.69 4.88 -38.29
N THR A 98 -10.61 4.49 -39.17
CA THR A 98 -10.74 5.10 -40.50
C THR A 98 -11.65 6.32 -40.47
N ASP A 99 -11.62 7.12 -41.53
CA ASP A 99 -12.59 8.21 -41.74
C ASP A 99 -14.05 7.72 -41.67
N ALA A 100 -14.31 6.47 -42.08
CA ALA A 100 -15.63 5.87 -41.99
C ALA A 100 -16.11 5.73 -40.54
N TYR A 101 -15.22 5.33 -39.62
CA TYR A 101 -15.54 5.25 -38.19
C TYR A 101 -15.94 6.61 -37.63
N PHE A 102 -15.12 7.64 -37.88
CA PHE A 102 -15.38 8.99 -37.38
C PHE A 102 -16.67 9.56 -37.96
N ARG A 103 -16.84 9.48 -39.28
CA ARG A 103 -18.06 9.94 -39.96
C ARG A 103 -19.32 9.27 -39.43
N ASP A 104 -19.29 7.95 -39.26
CA ASP A 104 -20.46 7.19 -38.80
C ASP A 104 -20.77 7.50 -37.32
N HIS A 105 -19.77 7.61 -36.45
CA HIS A 105 -19.96 7.93 -35.03
C HIS A 105 -20.37 9.38 -34.80
N ILE A 106 -19.80 10.34 -35.56
CA ILE A 106 -20.25 11.73 -35.56
C ILE A 106 -21.73 11.78 -35.92
N LYS A 107 -22.13 11.11 -37.01
CA LYS A 107 -23.53 11.07 -37.45
C LYS A 107 -24.46 10.48 -36.38
N ILE A 108 -24.08 9.39 -35.72
CA ILE A 108 -24.87 8.80 -34.62
C ILE A 108 -25.07 9.81 -33.49
N HIS A 109 -24.02 10.54 -33.11
CA HIS A 109 -24.11 11.53 -32.06
C HIS A 109 -24.90 12.77 -32.48
N GLU A 110 -24.78 13.22 -33.73
CA GLU A 110 -25.58 14.32 -34.31
C GLU A 110 -27.07 13.97 -34.37
N ASP A 111 -27.43 12.78 -34.84
CA ASP A 111 -28.82 12.31 -34.87
C ASP A 111 -29.41 12.26 -33.43
N THR A 112 -28.60 11.80 -32.47
CA THR A 112 -28.98 11.77 -31.05
C THR A 112 -29.12 13.19 -30.47
N LEU A 113 -28.23 14.11 -30.87
CA LEU A 113 -28.27 15.51 -30.47
C LEU A 113 -29.54 16.19 -30.97
N ILE A 114 -29.89 16.00 -32.24
CA ILE A 114 -31.12 16.51 -32.86
C ILE A 114 -32.35 16.03 -32.09
N PHE A 115 -32.37 14.75 -31.71
CA PHE A 115 -33.45 14.19 -30.90
C PHE A 115 -33.60 14.94 -29.56
N PHE A 116 -32.51 15.10 -28.80
CA PHE A 116 -32.55 15.79 -27.51
C PHE A 116 -32.86 17.30 -27.62
N GLU A 117 -32.32 17.98 -28.63
CA GLU A 117 -32.64 19.38 -28.90
C GLU A 117 -34.11 19.56 -29.31
N SER A 118 -34.70 18.60 -30.04
CA SER A 118 -36.13 18.60 -30.35
C SER A 118 -37.00 18.42 -29.10
N LEU A 119 -36.53 17.66 -28.11
CA LEU A 119 -37.24 17.47 -26.84
C LEU A 119 -37.26 18.75 -25.99
N LEU A 120 -36.16 19.53 -25.96
CA LEU A 120 -36.16 20.81 -25.25
C LEU A 120 -37.13 21.84 -25.83
N LYS A 121 -37.38 21.78 -27.14
CA LYS A 121 -38.32 22.68 -27.83
C LYS A 121 -39.79 22.36 -27.51
N ASP A 122 -40.10 21.11 -27.18
CA ASP A 122 -41.46 20.66 -26.84
C ASP A 122 -41.53 20.15 -25.39
N LYS A 123 -41.78 21.08 -24.46
CA LYS A 123 -41.85 20.78 -23.02
C LYS A 123 -42.91 19.72 -22.66
N LYS A 124 -44.00 19.60 -23.44
CA LYS A 124 -45.02 18.57 -23.22
C LYS A 124 -44.50 17.19 -23.63
N LYS A 125 -43.86 17.10 -24.79
CA LYS A 125 -43.21 15.87 -25.27
C LYS A 125 -42.05 15.46 -24.37
N LEU A 126 -41.27 16.41 -23.86
CA LEU A 126 -40.21 16.17 -22.87
C LEU A 126 -40.76 15.50 -21.61
N LYS A 127 -41.79 16.11 -20.99
CA LYS A 127 -42.39 15.57 -19.76
C LYS A 127 -42.93 14.15 -19.98
N LYS A 128 -43.69 13.93 -21.06
CA LYS A 128 -44.24 12.61 -21.40
C LYS A 128 -43.15 11.56 -21.67
N THR A 129 -42.07 11.95 -22.35
CA THR A 129 -40.96 11.04 -22.69
C THR A 129 -40.21 10.63 -21.43
N PHE A 130 -39.95 11.56 -20.50
CA PHE A 130 -39.24 11.28 -19.26
C PHE A 130 -40.11 10.58 -18.20
N GLU A 131 -41.41 10.83 -18.16
CA GLU A 131 -42.35 10.03 -17.36
C GLU A 131 -42.41 8.58 -17.84
N ALA A 132 -42.56 8.35 -19.16
CA ALA A 132 -42.54 6.99 -19.72
C ALA A 132 -41.19 6.29 -19.50
N TYR A 133 -40.08 7.03 -19.61
CA TYR A 133 -38.75 6.52 -19.35
C TYR A 133 -38.52 6.18 -17.87
N LYS A 134 -38.98 7.04 -16.95
CA LYS A 134 -38.93 6.80 -15.50
C LYS A 134 -39.73 5.53 -15.14
N ASN A 135 -40.96 5.40 -15.64
CA ASN A 135 -41.81 4.23 -15.39
C ASN A 135 -41.15 2.94 -15.90
N ARG A 136 -40.62 2.96 -17.14
CA ARG A 136 -39.92 1.79 -17.70
C ARG A 136 -38.67 1.41 -16.90
N LEU A 137 -37.95 2.39 -16.35
CA LEU A 137 -36.78 2.12 -15.52
C LEU A 137 -37.17 1.56 -14.14
N GLN A 138 -38.28 2.03 -13.56
CA GLN A 138 -38.84 1.48 -12.32
C GLN A 138 -39.33 0.03 -12.51
N GLU A 139 -40.06 -0.26 -13.58
CA GLU A 139 -40.49 -1.63 -13.92
C GLU A 139 -39.29 -2.58 -14.09
N LEU A 140 -38.19 -2.10 -14.68
CA LEU A 140 -36.95 -2.87 -14.85
C LEU A 140 -36.16 -3.04 -13.54
N GLU A 141 -36.36 -2.17 -12.56
CA GLU A 141 -35.74 -2.25 -11.23
C GLU A 141 -36.54 -3.17 -10.29
N GLU A 142 -37.87 -3.19 -10.41
CA GLU A 142 -38.74 -4.12 -9.69
C GLU A 142 -38.61 -5.57 -10.18
N ALA A 143 -38.34 -5.77 -11.48
CA ALA A 143 -38.17 -7.11 -12.07
C ALA A 143 -36.82 -7.79 -11.73
N ASP A 144 -35.85 -7.05 -11.19
CA ASP A 144 -34.53 -7.56 -10.77
C ASP A 144 -34.33 -7.31 -9.26
N PRO A 145 -34.55 -8.30 -8.38
CA PRO A 145 -34.52 -8.07 -6.94
C PRO A 145 -33.14 -7.61 -6.46
N MET A 146 -33.16 -6.44 -5.81
CA MET A 146 -32.13 -5.76 -5.02
C MET A 146 -30.68 -6.24 -5.22
N ILE A 147 -29.96 -5.52 -6.08
CA ILE A 147 -28.60 -5.10 -5.72
C ILE A 147 -28.81 -3.83 -4.88
N GLU A 148 -28.50 -3.86 -3.59
CA GLU A 148 -28.66 -2.71 -2.69
C GLU A 148 -28.05 -1.42 -3.29
N ASP A 149 -28.77 -0.32 -3.14
CA ASP A 149 -28.36 1.02 -3.56
C ASP A 149 -27.21 1.54 -2.70
N ASP A 150 -25.98 1.36 -3.19
CA ASP A 150 -24.82 2.10 -2.69
C ASP A 150 -24.76 3.47 -3.37
N ASP A 151 -25.45 4.45 -2.77
CA ASP A 151 -25.20 5.86 -3.03
C ASP A 151 -24.01 6.40 -2.23
N GLU A 152 -23.02 6.88 -2.99
CA GLU A 152 -22.00 7.87 -2.62
C GLU A 152 -21.20 7.63 -1.31
N ALA A 153 -20.36 6.61 -1.35
CA ALA A 153 -18.92 6.84 -1.29
C ALA A 153 -18.30 5.96 -2.39
N THR A 154 -17.14 6.32 -2.94
CA THR A 154 -16.33 5.34 -3.66
C THR A 154 -15.89 4.30 -2.62
N PHE A 155 -16.74 3.33 -2.29
CA PHE A 155 -16.44 2.34 -1.27
C PHE A 155 -15.23 1.59 -1.75
N VAL A 156 -14.13 1.80 -1.05
CA VAL A 156 -12.92 1.05 -1.27
C VAL A 156 -13.23 -0.37 -0.82
N VAL A 157 -13.39 -1.27 -1.78
CA VAL A 157 -13.56 -2.69 -1.49
C VAL A 157 -12.25 -3.17 -0.89
N VAL A 158 -12.26 -3.41 0.42
CA VAL A 158 -11.12 -3.97 1.14
C VAL A 158 -11.10 -5.49 0.85
N PRO A 159 -10.08 -6.02 0.17
CA PRO A 159 -9.96 -7.46 -0.04
C PRO A 159 -9.74 -8.18 1.29
N PRO A 160 -9.99 -9.51 1.35
CA PRO A 160 -9.64 -10.31 2.52
C PRO A 160 -8.19 -10.09 2.93
N THR A 161 -7.97 -9.87 4.22
CA THR A 161 -6.63 -9.64 4.77
C THR A 161 -6.07 -10.92 5.39
N SER A 162 -4.74 -11.04 5.40
CA SER A 162 -4.03 -12.18 5.99
C SER A 162 -3.11 -11.74 7.11
N TYR A 163 -3.00 -12.58 8.14
CA TYR A 163 -2.03 -12.37 9.21
C TYR A 163 -0.66 -12.92 8.79
N PRO A 164 0.43 -12.13 8.91
CA PRO A 164 1.75 -12.56 8.48
C PRO A 164 2.25 -13.74 9.32
N ASN A 165 2.97 -14.66 8.68
CA ASN A 165 3.70 -15.76 9.30
C ASN A 165 5.07 -15.30 9.80
N GLU A 166 5.70 -14.34 9.11
CA GLU A 166 7.04 -13.85 9.40
C GLU A 166 7.07 -12.32 9.53
N LEU A 167 7.84 -11.83 10.51
CA LEU A 167 8.21 -10.42 10.61
C LEU A 167 9.35 -10.14 9.63
N ILE A 168 9.10 -9.21 8.72
CA ILE A 168 10.04 -8.72 7.69
C ILE A 168 10.86 -7.57 8.28
N ILE A 169 12.18 -7.78 8.36
CA ILE A 169 13.10 -6.88 9.05
C ILE A 169 14.18 -6.40 8.08
N PRO A 170 14.11 -5.14 7.60
CA PRO A 170 15.21 -4.51 6.88
C PRO A 170 16.42 -4.35 7.82
N LYS A 171 17.55 -4.93 7.43
CA LYS A 171 18.78 -4.97 8.25
C LYS A 171 19.92 -4.16 7.65
N ASP A 172 19.70 -3.42 6.58
CA ASP A 172 20.75 -2.58 6.03
C ASP A 172 21.12 -1.45 7.01
N LYS A 173 22.29 -0.82 6.77
CA LYS A 173 22.83 0.22 7.65
C LYS A 173 21.94 1.46 7.70
N ALA A 174 21.31 1.83 6.58
CA ALA A 174 20.44 3.00 6.50
C ALA A 174 19.24 2.86 7.44
N THR A 175 18.56 1.70 7.37
CA THR A 175 17.45 1.41 8.28
C THR A 175 17.88 1.50 9.73
N ASN A 176 19.02 0.92 10.10
CA ASN A 176 19.46 0.93 11.49
C ASN A 176 19.77 2.34 11.99
N GLN A 177 20.42 3.18 11.18
CA GLN A 177 20.79 4.54 11.56
C GLN A 177 19.60 5.51 11.58
N LEU A 178 18.61 5.32 10.70
CA LEU A 178 17.38 6.11 10.75
C LEU A 178 16.69 5.97 12.11
N PHE A 179 16.45 4.72 12.52
CA PHE A 179 15.68 4.43 13.73
C PHE A 179 16.49 4.48 15.03
N SER A 180 17.83 4.57 14.96
CA SER A 180 18.66 4.98 16.10
C SER A 180 18.80 6.50 16.23
N GLY A 181 18.27 7.26 15.27
CA GLY A 181 18.35 8.71 15.26
C GLY A 181 19.75 9.24 14.89
N GLU A 182 20.60 8.43 14.26
CA GLU A 182 21.94 8.85 13.82
C GLU A 182 21.90 9.63 12.50
N LEU A 183 20.81 9.55 11.72
CA LEU A 183 20.67 10.33 10.47
C LEU A 183 20.18 11.76 10.75
N SER A 184 20.78 12.73 10.07
CA SER A 184 20.43 14.15 10.13
C SER A 184 19.85 14.65 8.79
N LYS A 185 19.51 15.95 8.74
CA LYS A 185 19.09 16.63 7.49
C LYS A 185 20.22 16.70 6.45
N GLU A 186 21.47 16.59 6.89
CA GLU A 186 22.64 16.59 5.99
C GLU A 186 22.88 15.20 5.39
N LEU A 187 23.35 15.18 4.13
CA LEU A 187 23.67 13.94 3.42
C LEU A 187 24.82 13.21 4.13
N THR A 188 24.46 12.13 4.83
CA THR A 188 25.42 11.28 5.53
C THR A 188 25.93 10.19 4.58
N SER A 189 27.25 10.11 4.39
CA SER A 189 27.86 9.08 3.53
C SER A 189 28.00 7.76 4.26
N LEU A 190 27.34 6.73 3.77
CA LEU A 190 27.31 5.40 4.36
C LEU A 190 28.06 4.40 3.50
N ARG A 191 29.13 3.86 4.07
CA ARG A 191 29.82 2.68 3.53
C ARG A 191 28.90 1.46 3.60
N MET A 192 28.59 0.88 2.44
CA MET A 192 27.60 -0.20 2.28
C MET A 192 28.24 -1.56 2.00
N GLU A 193 29.52 -1.61 1.67
CA GLU A 193 30.24 -2.85 1.47
C GLU A 193 30.58 -3.58 2.78
N LYS A 194 30.88 -4.87 2.67
CA LYS A 194 31.48 -5.63 3.78
C LYS A 194 32.87 -5.06 4.09
N LEU A 195 33.24 -5.08 5.37
CA LEU A 195 34.59 -4.74 5.80
C LEU A 195 35.62 -5.60 5.01
N GLY A 196 36.49 -4.94 4.23
CA GLY A 196 37.50 -5.62 3.40
C GLY A 196 37.11 -5.91 1.95
N ALA A 197 35.96 -5.41 1.45
CA ALA A 197 35.64 -5.54 0.03
C ALA A 197 36.60 -4.72 -0.86
N LYS A 198 36.96 -5.27 -2.02
CA LYS A 198 37.87 -4.63 -3.01
C LYS A 198 37.24 -3.41 -3.70
N VAL A 199 35.91 -3.31 -3.69
CA VAL A 199 35.15 -2.19 -4.28
C VAL A 199 34.43 -1.46 -3.15
N GLN A 200 34.65 -0.14 -3.05
CA GLN A 200 33.91 0.73 -2.14
C GLN A 200 32.53 1.01 -2.72
N LEU A 201 31.49 0.90 -1.90
CA LEU A 201 30.11 1.20 -2.28
C LEU A 201 29.56 2.17 -1.23
N THR A 202 29.44 3.45 -1.58
CA THR A 202 28.92 4.47 -0.66
C THR A 202 27.53 4.91 -1.09
N ALA A 203 26.57 4.88 -0.16
CA ALA A 203 25.26 5.50 -0.34
C ALA A 203 25.20 6.78 0.49
N LYS A 204 24.76 7.90 -0.09
CA LYS A 204 24.48 9.10 0.70
C LYS A 204 23.01 9.11 1.08
N ILE A 205 22.73 9.22 2.37
CA ILE A 205 21.38 9.17 2.91
C ILE A 205 21.15 10.37 3.81
N SER A 206 20.05 11.08 3.58
CA SER A 206 19.54 12.12 4.47
C SER A 206 18.06 11.87 4.73
N VAL A 207 17.57 12.49 5.81
CA VAL A 207 16.19 12.38 6.24
C VAL A 207 15.68 13.80 6.46
N GLU A 208 14.58 14.13 5.79
CA GLU A 208 13.86 15.38 6.04
C GLU A 208 12.50 15.02 6.62
N VAL A 209 12.23 15.53 7.81
CA VAL A 209 10.88 15.52 8.36
C VAL A 209 10.24 16.81 7.86
N ASP A 210 9.25 16.71 6.96
CA ASP A 210 8.61 17.89 6.37
C ASP A 210 7.93 18.72 7.48
N ASP A 211 8.35 19.97 7.68
CA ASP A 211 7.59 20.95 8.48
C ASP A 211 6.38 21.41 7.65
N LEU A 212 5.33 20.59 7.61
CA LEU A 212 4.07 20.94 6.97
C LEU A 212 3.47 22.18 7.66
N LYS A 213 3.27 23.27 6.92
CA LYS A 213 2.62 24.50 7.44
C LYS A 213 1.27 24.14 8.08
N GLY A 214 1.16 24.29 9.40
CA GLY A 214 -0.04 23.99 10.18
C GLY A 214 -0.06 22.64 10.90
N VAL A 215 0.95 21.77 10.69
CA VAL A 215 1.10 20.49 11.40
C VAL A 215 2.44 20.49 12.13
N THR A 216 2.41 20.64 13.47
CA THR A 216 3.61 20.55 14.30
C THR A 216 4.01 19.07 14.44
N LEU A 217 4.91 18.57 13.59
CA LEU A 217 5.49 17.24 13.78
C LEU A 217 6.45 17.29 14.98
N SER A 218 5.92 16.94 16.14
CA SER A 218 6.59 17.19 17.43
C SER A 218 7.82 16.32 17.72
N LYS A 219 8.11 15.25 16.94
CA LYS A 219 9.12 14.24 17.35
C LYS A 219 9.86 13.56 16.21
N LYS A 220 11.18 13.42 16.41
CA LYS A 220 12.11 12.56 15.64
C LYS A 220 11.60 11.10 15.61
N ILE A 221 11.90 10.38 14.53
CA ILE A 221 11.65 8.93 14.44
C ILE A 221 12.44 8.20 15.54
N ASN A 222 11.79 7.25 16.21
CA ASN A 222 12.37 6.50 17.33
C ASN A 222 12.23 4.97 17.17
N SER A 223 12.68 4.25 18.21
CA SER A 223 12.70 2.78 18.23
C SER A 223 11.32 2.11 18.21
N TYR A 224 10.27 2.80 18.68
CA TYR A 224 8.89 2.34 18.63
C TYR A 224 8.30 2.53 17.23
N ASP A 225 8.57 3.67 16.58
CA ASP A 225 8.19 3.93 15.19
C ASP A 225 8.75 2.83 14.26
N ARG A 226 9.95 2.30 14.56
CA ARG A 226 10.51 1.13 13.86
C ARG A 226 9.64 -0.13 13.96
N GLN A 227 9.07 -0.42 15.14
CA GLN A 227 8.23 -1.60 15.33
C GLN A 227 6.94 -1.49 14.50
N VAL A 228 6.36 -0.29 14.45
CA VAL A 228 5.19 0.01 13.61
C VAL A 228 5.56 -0.16 12.13
N TYR A 229 6.69 0.41 11.71
CA TYR A 229 7.19 0.28 10.34
C TYR A 229 7.41 -1.17 9.91
N GLU A 230 8.09 -1.98 10.73
CA GLU A 230 8.35 -3.40 10.46
C GLU A 230 7.05 -4.22 10.44
N ALA A 231 6.08 -3.90 11.31
CA ALA A 231 4.76 -4.54 11.30
C ALA A 231 3.96 -4.22 10.02
N VAL A 232 3.90 -2.95 9.61
CA VAL A 232 3.26 -2.54 8.34
C VAL A 232 3.93 -3.22 7.15
N THR A 233 5.27 -3.24 7.14
CA THR A 233 6.05 -3.94 6.10
C THR A 233 5.71 -5.42 6.05
N SER A 234 5.59 -6.08 7.19
CA SER A 234 5.28 -7.52 7.26
C SER A 234 3.86 -7.82 6.80
N LEU A 235 2.89 -6.99 7.19
CA LEU A 235 1.51 -7.09 6.73
C LEU A 235 1.41 -6.92 5.21
N TYR A 236 2.18 -6.01 4.63
CA TYR A 236 2.21 -5.78 3.18
C TYR A 236 2.89 -6.92 2.42
N VAL A 237 4.09 -7.31 2.85
CA VAL A 237 4.97 -8.23 2.09
C VAL A 237 4.57 -9.68 2.31
N ASP A 238 4.46 -10.11 3.56
CA ASP A 238 4.19 -11.51 3.90
C ASP A 238 2.68 -11.77 4.02
N GLY A 239 1.93 -10.81 4.58
CA GLY A 239 0.47 -10.87 4.61
C GLY A 239 -0.21 -10.53 3.28
N ALA A 240 0.53 -10.06 2.27
CA ALA A 240 -0.02 -9.60 0.98
C ALA A 240 -1.16 -8.57 1.11
N ASN A 241 -1.18 -7.79 2.20
CA ASN A 241 -2.25 -6.84 2.49
C ASN A 241 -1.98 -5.48 1.87
N GLN A 242 -2.92 -4.99 1.06
CA GLN A 242 -2.95 -3.57 0.65
C GLN A 242 -3.66 -2.67 1.67
N PHE A 243 -4.51 -3.26 2.51
CA PHE A 243 -5.31 -2.56 3.52
C PHE A 243 -5.05 -3.18 4.88
N VAL A 244 -4.77 -2.34 5.87
CA VAL A 244 -4.49 -2.77 7.24
C VAL A 244 -5.22 -1.88 8.23
N THR A 245 -5.49 -2.39 9.42
CA THR A 245 -6.01 -1.59 10.53
C THR A 245 -4.95 -1.43 11.62
N PRO A 246 -5.05 -0.40 12.50
CA PRO A 246 -4.18 -0.28 13.66
C PRO A 246 -4.17 -1.53 14.54
N LEU A 247 -5.30 -2.24 14.64
CA LEU A 247 -5.41 -3.51 15.35
C LEU A 247 -4.55 -4.61 14.69
N MET A 248 -4.54 -4.71 13.36
CA MET A 248 -3.67 -5.65 12.65
C MET A 248 -2.19 -5.34 12.88
N ILE A 249 -1.82 -4.05 12.86
CA ILE A 249 -0.45 -3.61 13.17
C ILE A 249 -0.08 -4.01 14.58
N TYR A 250 -0.93 -3.73 15.59
CA TYR A 250 -0.67 -4.09 16.98
C TYR A 250 -0.52 -5.61 17.19
N ARG A 251 -1.42 -6.40 16.61
CA ARG A 251 -1.37 -7.88 16.65
C ARG A 251 -0.10 -8.42 15.98
N THR A 252 0.41 -7.72 14.97
CA THR A 252 1.67 -8.07 14.30
C THR A 252 2.88 -7.73 15.16
N MET A 253 2.93 -6.53 15.75
CA MET A 253 4.00 -6.10 16.66
C MET A 253 4.15 -7.02 17.89
N THR A 254 3.03 -7.52 18.40
CA THR A 254 2.99 -8.38 19.60
C THR A 254 3.14 -9.87 19.28
N GLY A 255 2.94 -10.29 18.02
CA GLY A 255 2.82 -11.69 17.64
C GLY A 255 1.57 -12.39 18.18
N ASN A 256 0.61 -11.64 18.73
CA ASN A 256 -0.60 -12.18 19.33
C ASN A 256 -1.83 -11.84 18.47
N LYS A 257 -2.36 -12.84 17.73
CA LYS A 257 -3.55 -12.71 16.89
C LYS A 257 -4.82 -12.29 17.64
N LYS A 258 -4.86 -12.51 18.96
CA LYS A 258 -5.99 -12.22 19.83
C LYS A 258 -5.77 -10.97 20.69
N ALA A 259 -4.71 -10.19 20.44
CA ALA A 259 -4.50 -8.97 21.18
C ALA A 259 -5.59 -7.94 20.87
N ASP A 260 -6.02 -7.22 21.89
CA ASP A 260 -6.94 -6.09 21.78
C ASP A 260 -6.19 -4.78 21.93
N ILE A 261 -6.73 -3.73 21.32
CA ILE A 261 -6.10 -2.41 21.27
C ILE A 261 -6.80 -1.46 22.25
N THR A 262 -6.02 -0.72 23.03
CA THR A 262 -6.54 0.39 23.85
C THR A 262 -6.45 1.70 23.09
N GLU A 263 -7.21 2.73 23.49
CA GLU A 263 -7.14 4.06 22.87
C GLU A 263 -5.73 4.65 22.89
N SER A 264 -4.98 4.44 23.97
CA SER A 264 -3.58 4.89 24.05
C SER A 264 -2.72 4.22 22.98
N ILE A 265 -2.86 2.90 22.81
CA ILE A 265 -2.06 2.15 21.82
C ILE A 265 -2.47 2.54 20.40
N LEU A 266 -3.77 2.73 20.17
CA LEU A 266 -4.30 3.24 18.90
C LEU A 266 -3.65 4.58 18.55
N LYS A 267 -3.70 5.54 19.48
CA LYS A 267 -3.07 6.85 19.31
C LYS A 267 -1.57 6.72 19.02
N ASP A 268 -0.88 5.86 19.74
CA ASP A 268 0.55 5.66 19.57
C ASP A 268 0.92 5.08 18.20
N ILE A 269 0.13 4.15 17.68
CA ILE A 269 0.30 3.57 16.34
C ILE A 269 -0.01 4.63 15.29
N THR A 270 -1.10 5.38 15.42
CA THR A 270 -1.47 6.46 14.50
C THR A 270 -0.40 7.55 14.46
N ASP A 271 0.08 8.03 15.61
CA ASP A 271 1.17 9.01 15.70
C ASP A 271 2.44 8.50 14.98
N SER A 272 2.77 7.20 15.13
CA SER A 272 3.91 6.58 14.43
C SER A 272 3.70 6.46 12.92
N LEU A 273 2.48 6.14 12.47
CA LEU A 273 2.12 6.07 11.06
C LEU A 273 2.23 7.45 10.40
N ASP A 274 1.71 8.49 11.04
CA ASP A 274 1.78 9.87 10.56
C ASP A 274 3.23 10.35 10.45
N LYS A 275 4.06 10.07 11.46
CA LYS A 275 5.50 10.34 11.38
C LYS A 275 6.15 9.62 10.21
N CYS A 276 5.87 8.33 10.02
CA CYS A 276 6.44 7.56 8.92
C CYS A 276 5.91 8.03 7.55
N ALA A 277 4.65 8.46 7.48
CA ALA A 277 4.08 9.02 6.27
C ALA A 277 4.69 10.38 5.94
N ALA A 278 4.99 11.21 6.93
CA ALA A 278 5.56 12.54 6.73
C ALA A 278 7.09 12.57 6.58
N THR A 279 7.79 11.51 7.01
CA THR A 279 9.25 11.45 6.92
C THR A 279 9.69 11.14 5.49
N ARG A 280 10.51 12.01 4.89
CA ARG A 280 11.14 11.78 3.60
C ARG A 280 12.53 11.19 3.75
N VAL A 281 12.82 10.17 2.96
CA VAL A 281 14.12 9.52 2.85
C VAL A 281 14.72 9.84 1.49
N TYR A 282 15.99 10.22 1.51
CA TYR A 282 16.79 10.47 0.32
C TYR A 282 17.83 9.37 0.21
N ILE A 283 17.81 8.61 -0.88
CA ILE A 283 18.76 7.52 -1.12
C ILE A 283 19.53 7.83 -2.40
N ASN A 284 20.78 8.25 -2.27
CA ASN A 284 21.69 8.36 -3.40
C ASN A 284 22.33 6.99 -3.69
N SER A 285 22.03 6.43 -4.86
CA SER A 285 22.51 5.11 -5.29
C SER A 285 23.58 5.17 -6.38
N ARG A 286 24.32 6.29 -6.49
CA ARG A 286 25.30 6.54 -7.57
C ARG A 286 26.32 5.42 -7.70
N ASP A 287 27.01 5.08 -6.61
CA ASP A 287 28.07 4.07 -6.62
C ASP A 287 27.52 2.68 -6.97
N GLU A 288 26.28 2.41 -6.56
CA GLU A 288 25.59 1.14 -6.78
C GLU A 288 25.17 0.97 -8.24
N LEU A 289 24.69 2.05 -8.87
CA LEU A 289 24.30 2.06 -10.27
C LEU A 289 25.51 2.04 -11.20
N ARG A 290 26.59 2.75 -10.83
CA ARG A 290 27.88 2.68 -11.53
C ARG A 290 28.45 1.26 -11.52
N GLY A 291 28.37 0.56 -10.37
CA GLY A 291 28.78 -0.84 -10.24
C GLY A 291 27.96 -1.82 -11.10
N LYS A 292 26.76 -1.42 -11.55
CA LYS A 292 25.89 -2.18 -12.45
C LYS A 292 25.97 -1.71 -13.92
N GLY A 293 26.89 -0.80 -14.25
CA GLY A 293 27.10 -0.29 -15.60
C GLY A 293 26.19 0.87 -16.03
N TYR A 294 25.33 1.38 -15.13
CA TYR A 294 24.48 2.53 -15.43
C TYR A 294 25.28 3.84 -15.32
N LYS A 295 25.14 4.71 -16.32
CA LYS A 295 25.80 6.02 -16.40
C LYS A 295 24.87 7.14 -15.94
N ILE A 296 24.40 7.06 -14.69
CA ILE A 296 23.61 8.13 -14.07
C ILE A 296 24.52 8.84 -13.06
N GLU A 297 24.70 10.15 -13.22
CA GLU A 297 25.67 10.91 -12.43
C GLU A 297 25.23 11.09 -10.97
N GLU A 298 23.93 11.29 -10.70
CA GLU A 298 23.39 11.47 -9.34
C GLU A 298 21.96 10.90 -9.19
N PRO A 299 21.81 9.56 -9.19
CA PRO A 299 20.51 8.93 -8.97
C PRO A 299 20.10 9.08 -7.50
N ILE A 300 19.30 10.10 -7.20
CA ILE A 300 18.69 10.34 -5.89
C ILE A 300 17.25 9.89 -5.93
N ILE A 301 16.93 8.88 -5.12
CA ILE A 301 15.56 8.47 -4.85
C ILE A 301 15.06 9.33 -3.68
N LYS A 302 14.00 10.10 -3.89
CA LYS A 302 13.33 10.93 -2.88
C LYS A 302 11.91 10.44 -2.69
N GLU A 303 11.60 9.95 -1.50
CA GLU A 303 10.27 9.41 -1.21
C GLU A 303 9.93 9.41 0.28
N ASN A 304 8.64 9.30 0.59
CA ASN A 304 8.14 9.16 1.96
C ASN A 304 8.51 7.76 2.50
N LEU A 305 8.79 7.68 3.81
CA LEU A 305 9.18 6.43 4.47
C LEU A 305 8.06 5.38 4.37
N LEU A 306 6.81 5.82 4.49
CA LEU A 306 5.61 5.05 4.15
C LEU A 306 4.69 5.84 3.22
N TYR A 307 4.24 5.20 2.14
CA TYR A 307 3.17 5.71 1.29
C TYR A 307 1.85 5.10 1.71
N ILE A 308 1.13 5.81 2.58
CA ILE A 308 -0.15 5.38 3.10
C ILE A 308 -1.21 6.46 2.93
N ARG A 309 -2.48 6.05 2.89
CA ARG A 309 -3.63 6.96 3.06
C ARG A 309 -4.67 6.34 3.98
N SER A 310 -5.36 7.18 4.74
CA SER A 310 -6.54 6.76 5.50
C SER A 310 -7.73 6.59 4.55
N VAL A 311 -8.51 5.54 4.79
CA VAL A 311 -9.72 5.19 4.06
C VAL A 311 -10.78 4.83 5.09
N GLN A 312 -11.83 5.63 5.17
CA GLN A 312 -13.02 5.27 5.95
C GLN A 312 -13.92 4.40 5.10
N GLY A 313 -14.36 3.26 5.65
CA GLY A 313 -15.22 2.32 4.95
C GLY A 313 -16.07 1.53 5.92
N LYS A 314 -17.28 1.16 5.51
CA LYS A 314 -18.12 0.26 6.31
C LYS A 314 -17.66 -1.19 6.11
N HIS A 315 -17.46 -1.92 7.21
CA HIS A 315 -17.19 -3.35 7.21
C HIS A 315 -18.13 -4.02 8.22
N ASN A 316 -18.92 -5.00 7.79
CA ASN A 316 -19.99 -5.61 8.59
C ASN A 316 -20.99 -4.58 9.19
N GLY A 317 -21.30 -3.50 8.46
CA GLY A 317 -22.21 -2.44 8.92
C GLY A 317 -21.56 -1.38 9.81
N GLU A 318 -20.34 -1.60 10.31
CA GLU A 318 -19.61 -0.65 11.15
C GLU A 318 -18.65 0.20 10.32
N LEU A 319 -18.69 1.53 10.51
CA LEU A 319 -17.73 2.45 9.91
C LEU A 319 -16.36 2.25 10.57
N ASN A 320 -15.40 1.78 9.79
CA ASN A 320 -14.04 1.50 10.24
C ASN A 320 -13.03 2.33 9.44
N GLU A 321 -11.94 2.70 10.10
CA GLU A 321 -10.80 3.35 9.45
C GLU A 321 -9.76 2.30 9.05
N TRP A 322 -9.43 2.30 7.77
CA TRP A 322 -8.41 1.45 7.16
C TRP A 322 -7.25 2.30 6.68
N ILE A 323 -6.06 1.74 6.77
CA ILE A 323 -4.84 2.33 6.22
C ILE A 323 -4.54 1.59 4.93
N GLN A 324 -4.63 2.27 3.80
CA GLN A 324 -4.22 1.73 2.52
C GLN A 324 -2.73 1.99 2.31
N ILE A 325 -1.96 0.92 2.08
CA ILE A 325 -0.55 0.96 1.70
C ILE A 325 -0.48 1.08 0.18
N LEU A 326 -0.09 2.25 -0.31
CA LEU A 326 -0.11 2.60 -1.74
C LEU A 326 1.06 1.98 -2.51
N SER A 327 2.18 1.75 -1.83
CA SER A 327 3.37 1.12 -2.41
C SER A 327 4.20 0.42 -1.33
N ALA A 328 5.06 -0.51 -1.76
CA ALA A 328 5.96 -1.21 -0.84
C ALA A 328 6.88 -0.22 -0.10
N PRO A 329 7.02 -0.32 1.23
CA PRO A 329 7.84 0.60 2.03
C PRO A 329 9.27 0.78 1.51
N VAL A 330 9.77 2.03 1.47
CA VAL A 330 11.03 2.36 0.79
C VAL A 330 12.24 1.61 1.35
N LEU A 331 12.42 1.55 2.67
CA LEU A 331 13.57 0.86 3.26
C LEU A 331 13.50 -0.65 3.05
N TYR A 332 12.29 -1.23 3.01
CA TYR A 332 12.12 -2.62 2.58
C TYR A 332 12.59 -2.81 1.14
N ARG A 333 12.13 -2.00 0.18
CA ARG A 333 12.58 -2.12 -1.22
C ARG A 333 14.09 -1.99 -1.35
N TYR A 334 14.66 -0.99 -0.68
CA TYR A 334 16.10 -0.75 -0.66
C TYR A 334 16.87 -1.94 -0.09
N ALA A 335 16.51 -2.42 1.09
CA ALA A 335 17.16 -3.56 1.73
C ALA A 335 16.96 -4.87 0.94
N ASN A 336 15.78 -5.09 0.36
CA ASN A 336 15.46 -6.25 -0.45
C ASN A 336 16.29 -6.29 -1.74
N SER A 337 16.50 -5.13 -2.38
CA SER A 337 17.37 -5.02 -3.58
C SER A 337 18.82 -5.46 -3.33
N LYS A 338 19.24 -5.46 -2.05
CA LYS A 338 20.58 -5.87 -1.57
C LYS A 338 20.58 -7.21 -0.86
N ASN A 339 19.45 -7.94 -0.87
CA ASN A 339 19.26 -9.18 -0.12
C ASN A 339 19.62 -9.04 1.39
N ASN A 340 19.30 -7.87 1.97
CA ASN A 340 19.56 -7.52 3.36
C ASN A 340 18.27 -7.47 4.19
N ILE A 341 17.38 -8.43 3.95
CA ILE A 341 16.16 -8.66 4.74
C ILE A 341 16.39 -9.87 5.65
N ALA A 342 16.12 -9.71 6.95
CA ALA A 342 15.88 -10.88 7.80
C ALA A 342 14.39 -11.15 7.94
N ARG A 343 14.09 -12.41 8.23
CA ARG A 343 12.75 -12.90 8.52
C ARG A 343 12.77 -13.57 9.89
N LEU A 344 11.78 -13.26 10.71
CA LEU A 344 11.63 -13.82 12.05
C LEU A 344 10.23 -14.42 12.17
N PRO A 345 10.08 -15.71 12.53
CA PRO A 345 8.77 -16.30 12.75
C PRO A 345 7.96 -15.48 13.77
N ILE A 346 6.76 -15.04 13.40
CA ILE A 346 5.99 -14.04 14.16
C ILE A 346 5.63 -14.53 15.58
N ARG A 347 5.49 -15.85 15.76
CA ARG A 347 5.26 -16.48 17.05
C ARG A 347 6.32 -16.14 18.10
N LEU A 348 7.55 -15.83 17.67
CA LEU A 348 8.66 -15.44 18.55
C LEU A 348 8.43 -14.07 19.21
N LEU A 349 7.52 -13.26 18.67
CA LEU A 349 7.16 -11.99 19.26
C LEU A 349 6.22 -12.15 20.46
N ASN A 350 5.46 -13.24 20.53
CA ASN A 350 4.44 -13.49 21.57
C ASN A 350 5.03 -13.98 22.91
N THR A 351 6.02 -13.25 23.43
CA THR A 351 6.63 -13.54 24.73
C THR A 351 5.64 -13.30 25.89
N PRO A 352 5.70 -14.09 26.98
CA PRO A 352 4.75 -14.05 28.09
C PRO A 352 4.98 -12.85 29.03
N ILE A 353 4.84 -11.65 28.49
CA ILE A 353 4.95 -10.36 29.18
C ILE A 353 4.04 -9.34 28.50
N ASN A 354 3.47 -8.43 29.30
CA ASN A 354 2.67 -7.32 28.79
C ASN A 354 3.51 -6.42 27.85
N LYS A 355 2.93 -6.04 26.72
CA LYS A 355 3.58 -5.33 25.62
C LYS A 355 3.29 -3.83 25.69
N ASN A 356 4.10 -3.12 26.47
CA ASN A 356 4.18 -1.66 26.38
C ASN A 356 5.26 -1.24 25.37
N LYS A 357 5.35 0.07 25.07
CA LYS A 357 6.32 0.61 24.09
C LYS A 357 7.75 0.21 24.39
N GLU A 358 8.16 0.32 25.65
CA GLU A 358 9.54 0.02 26.08
C GLU A 358 9.88 -1.45 25.86
N ILE A 359 8.98 -2.37 26.24
CA ILE A 359 9.16 -3.81 26.04
C ILE A 359 9.16 -4.18 24.56
N LEU A 360 8.28 -3.58 23.75
CA LEU A 360 8.24 -3.80 22.30
C LEU A 360 9.53 -3.33 21.63
N SER A 361 10.00 -2.13 21.96
CA SER A 361 11.28 -1.61 21.44
C SER A 361 12.47 -2.43 21.91
N ALA A 362 12.49 -2.88 23.18
CA ALA A 362 13.55 -3.72 23.74
C ALA A 362 13.60 -5.08 23.06
N GLN A 363 12.45 -5.75 22.93
CA GLN A 363 12.34 -7.02 22.22
C GLN A 363 12.79 -6.87 20.75
N GLY A 364 12.33 -5.80 20.11
CA GLY A 364 12.79 -5.26 18.84
C GLY A 364 14.30 -5.31 18.67
N TYR A 365 14.98 -4.58 19.55
CA TYR A 365 16.43 -4.48 19.56
C TYR A 365 17.09 -5.85 19.72
N LEU A 366 16.62 -6.65 20.68
CA LEU A 366 17.21 -7.93 21.01
C LEU A 366 17.15 -8.93 19.84
N TYR A 367 16.00 -9.12 19.20
CA TYR A 367 15.93 -10.09 18.09
C TYR A 367 16.78 -9.62 16.90
N ARG A 368 16.89 -8.31 16.65
CA ARG A 368 17.73 -7.77 15.56
C ARG A 368 19.21 -8.08 15.81
N GLU A 369 19.68 -7.84 17.03
CA GLU A 369 21.05 -8.18 17.42
C GLU A 369 21.30 -9.69 17.33
N ILE A 370 20.39 -10.53 17.81
CA ILE A 370 20.51 -11.98 17.72
C ILE A 370 20.54 -12.46 16.26
N LEU A 371 19.68 -11.92 15.40
CA LEU A 371 19.70 -12.23 13.96
C LEU A 371 21.02 -11.80 13.30
N TRP A 372 21.67 -10.75 13.79
CA TRP A 372 23.02 -10.38 13.33
C TRP A 372 24.07 -11.37 13.82
N MET A 373 24.01 -11.78 15.08
CA MET A 373 24.92 -12.79 15.65
C MET A 373 24.79 -14.14 14.92
N LYS A 374 23.58 -14.52 14.51
CA LYS A 374 23.35 -15.74 13.70
C LYS A 374 23.95 -15.65 12.30
N LYS A 375 23.97 -14.46 11.70
CA LYS A 375 24.51 -14.23 10.35
C LYS A 375 26.05 -14.19 10.34
N ASP A 376 26.67 -13.63 11.38
CA ASP A 376 28.12 -13.44 11.46
C ASP A 376 28.71 -14.10 12.72
N GLN A 377 29.37 -15.23 12.53
CA GLN A 377 29.99 -16.00 13.61
C GLN A 377 31.13 -15.24 14.31
N LYS A 378 31.75 -14.24 13.66
CA LYS A 378 32.85 -13.44 14.24
C LYS A 378 32.34 -12.32 15.13
N ARG A 379 31.05 -11.97 15.05
CA ARG A 379 30.46 -10.89 15.86
C ARG A 379 30.45 -11.29 17.33
N LYS A 380 30.78 -10.34 18.20
CA LYS A 380 30.63 -10.50 19.65
C LYS A 380 29.17 -10.81 19.96
N ARG A 381 28.92 -11.96 20.60
CA ARG A 381 27.57 -12.39 20.99
C ARG A 381 27.10 -11.78 22.30
N THR A 382 27.53 -10.55 22.61
CA THR A 382 27.22 -9.88 23.87
C THR A 382 26.37 -8.66 23.59
N ILE A 383 25.22 -8.58 24.25
CA ILE A 383 24.36 -7.41 24.26
C ILE A 383 24.63 -6.65 25.56
N LEU A 384 25.17 -5.44 25.45
CA LEU A 384 25.43 -4.57 26.59
C LEU A 384 24.14 -3.87 27.01
N TYR A 385 23.88 -3.86 28.32
CA TYR A 385 22.69 -3.21 28.85
C TYR A 385 22.75 -1.69 28.72
N SER A 386 23.93 -1.08 28.83
CA SER A 386 24.10 0.36 28.59
C SER A 386 23.62 0.76 27.20
N THR A 387 24.11 0.09 26.16
CA THR A 387 23.70 0.34 24.77
C THR A 387 22.21 0.14 24.56
N LEU A 388 21.61 -0.85 25.23
CA LEU A 388 20.15 -1.04 25.18
C LEU A 388 19.40 0.12 25.84
N TYR A 389 19.84 0.61 27.01
CA TYR A 389 19.18 1.73 27.67
C TYR A 389 19.28 3.03 26.88
N ASP A 390 20.44 3.28 26.27
CA ASP A 390 20.66 4.43 25.40
C ASP A 390 19.74 4.35 24.18
N PHE A 391 19.64 3.17 23.54
CA PHE A 391 18.74 2.94 22.41
C PHE A 391 17.25 3.13 22.75
N LEU A 392 16.86 2.83 23.99
CA LEU A 392 15.48 2.95 24.46
C LEU A 392 15.16 4.33 25.04
N GLU A 393 16.16 5.22 25.16
CA GLU A 393 16.01 6.53 25.81
C GLU A 393 15.39 6.38 27.21
N VAL A 394 15.89 5.42 28.00
CA VAL A 394 15.31 5.12 29.32
C VAL A 394 15.60 6.27 30.30
N GLU A 395 14.60 7.09 30.54
CA GLU A 395 14.66 8.20 31.49
C GLU A 395 13.77 7.99 32.72
N ALA A 396 14.11 8.66 33.82
CA ALA A 396 13.30 8.74 35.03
C ALA A 396 13.61 10.03 35.81
N SER A 397 12.65 10.48 36.63
CA SER A 397 12.76 11.72 37.41
C SER A 397 13.86 11.70 38.48
N THR A 398 14.26 10.52 38.94
CA THR A 398 15.31 10.36 39.95
C THR A 398 16.26 9.22 39.60
N PRO A 399 17.54 9.27 40.04
CA PRO A 399 18.48 8.18 39.83
C PRO A 399 18.01 6.84 40.43
N GLY A 400 17.30 6.87 41.56
CA GLY A 400 16.74 5.67 42.19
C GLY A 400 15.64 5.03 41.34
N ALA A 401 14.72 5.83 40.81
CA ALA A 401 13.68 5.36 39.90
C ALA A 401 14.27 4.79 38.60
N LEU A 402 15.31 5.44 38.06
CA LEU A 402 16.04 4.95 36.88
C LEU A 402 16.63 3.56 37.11
N ARG A 403 17.36 3.37 38.23
CA ARG A 403 17.94 2.07 38.59
C ARG A 403 16.87 0.98 38.76
N LYS A 404 15.74 1.31 39.39
CA LYS A 404 14.62 0.37 39.55
C LYS A 404 14.04 -0.02 38.20
N LYS A 405 13.79 0.95 37.32
CA LYS A 405 13.27 0.74 35.96
C LYS A 405 14.20 -0.14 35.13
N GLN A 406 15.49 0.17 35.10
CA GLN A 406 16.51 -0.65 34.44
C GLN A 406 16.58 -2.07 35.02
N SER A 407 16.47 -2.23 36.34
CA SER A 407 16.47 -3.55 37.00
C SER A 407 15.28 -4.42 36.58
N VAL A 408 14.08 -3.83 36.56
CA VAL A 408 12.86 -4.50 36.09
C VAL A 408 12.98 -4.89 34.62
N LEU A 409 13.49 -3.99 33.78
CA LEU A 409 13.71 -4.25 32.37
C LEU A 409 14.68 -5.42 32.16
N ARG A 410 15.83 -5.46 32.84
CA ARG A 410 16.77 -6.59 32.78
C ARG A 410 16.13 -7.91 33.19
N LYS A 411 15.35 -7.89 34.28
CA LYS A 411 14.64 -9.07 34.78
C LYS A 411 13.68 -9.61 33.71
N ASN A 412 12.87 -8.72 33.13
CA ASN A 412 11.92 -9.06 32.07
C ASN A 412 12.61 -9.59 30.81
N ILE A 413 13.73 -8.99 30.40
CA ILE A 413 14.51 -9.47 29.26
C ILE A 413 14.95 -10.91 29.47
N LYS A 414 15.57 -11.22 30.61
CA LYS A 414 16.04 -12.57 30.91
C LYS A 414 14.88 -13.56 31.04
N GLU A 415 14.01 -13.32 32.00
CA GLU A 415 13.04 -14.31 32.48
C GLU A 415 11.82 -14.46 31.56
N ARG A 416 11.50 -13.44 30.75
CA ARG A 416 10.29 -13.44 29.92
C ARG A 416 10.60 -13.47 28.43
N ILE A 417 11.67 -12.83 27.97
CA ILE A 417 12.00 -12.76 26.55
C ILE A 417 13.00 -13.85 26.16
N LEU A 418 14.18 -13.88 26.79
CA LEU A 418 15.24 -14.82 26.43
C LEU A 418 14.88 -16.25 26.81
N ASP A 419 14.32 -16.49 28.00
CA ASP A 419 13.84 -17.83 28.40
C ASP A 419 12.77 -18.37 27.44
N PHE A 420 11.86 -17.52 26.97
CA PHE A 420 10.87 -17.88 25.95
C PHE A 420 11.54 -18.23 24.62
N TRP A 421 12.55 -17.45 24.20
CA TRP A 421 13.30 -17.72 22.99
C TRP A 421 14.18 -18.98 23.06
N ILE A 422 14.62 -19.39 24.26
CA ILE A 422 15.23 -20.72 24.47
C ILE A 422 14.18 -21.80 24.21
N LYS A 423 13.00 -21.68 24.83
CA LYS A 423 11.89 -22.64 24.66
C LYS A 423 11.47 -22.79 23.19
N GLU A 424 11.38 -21.68 22.46
CA GLU A 424 11.05 -21.66 21.04
C GLU A 424 12.25 -21.99 20.12
N LYS A 425 13.39 -22.39 20.69
CA LYS A 425 14.63 -22.76 19.99
C LYS A 425 15.17 -21.65 19.07
N PHE A 426 14.88 -20.39 19.41
CA PHE A 426 15.45 -19.23 18.73
C PHE A 426 16.89 -18.96 19.21
N ILE A 427 17.24 -19.29 20.44
CA ILE A 427 18.62 -19.29 20.95
C ILE A 427 18.85 -20.57 21.77
N SER A 428 20.10 -21.00 21.96
CA SER A 428 20.40 -22.18 22.79
C SER A 428 20.46 -21.86 24.28
N GLY A 429 20.79 -20.61 24.63
CA GLY A 429 20.95 -20.16 26.01
C GLY A 429 21.49 -18.73 26.11
N TYR A 430 21.72 -18.25 27.33
CA TYR A 430 22.44 -17.00 27.59
C TYR A 430 23.19 -17.05 28.93
N GLU A 431 24.22 -16.23 29.05
CA GLU A 431 25.01 -16.03 30.26
C GLU A 431 25.03 -14.56 30.64
N GLU A 432 24.94 -14.24 31.93
CA GLU A 432 25.13 -12.86 32.38
C GLU A 432 26.59 -12.45 32.27
N LYS A 433 26.86 -11.31 31.63
CA LYS A 433 28.15 -10.66 31.71
C LYS A 433 28.19 -9.78 32.96
N LYS A 434 29.17 -10.05 33.84
CA LYS A 434 29.39 -9.30 35.08
C LYS A 434 30.75 -8.60 35.05
N GLU A 435 30.79 -7.37 35.54
CA GLU A 435 32.02 -6.64 35.84
C GLU A 435 31.96 -6.30 37.34
N GLY A 436 32.76 -7.02 38.13
CA GLY A 436 32.62 -7.06 39.59
C GLY A 436 31.25 -7.57 40.03
N ARG A 437 30.54 -6.78 40.84
CA ARG A 437 29.18 -7.09 41.31
C ARG A 437 28.07 -6.62 40.36
N THR A 438 28.42 -5.93 39.28
CA THR A 438 27.46 -5.30 38.38
C THR A 438 27.23 -6.15 37.14
N VAL A 439 25.96 -6.44 36.82
CA VAL A 439 25.60 -7.09 35.57
C VAL A 439 25.60 -6.06 34.44
N THR A 440 26.53 -6.19 33.49
CA THR A 440 26.75 -5.22 32.41
C THR A 440 26.13 -5.62 31.08
N GLY A 441 25.75 -6.89 30.92
CA GLY A 441 25.08 -7.37 29.71
C GLY A 441 24.72 -8.84 29.76
N VAL A 442 24.32 -9.36 28.60
CA VAL A 442 24.04 -10.78 28.38
C VAL A 442 24.81 -11.29 27.17
N LYS A 443 25.45 -12.45 27.32
CA LYS A 443 26.11 -13.18 26.25
C LYS A 443 25.15 -14.25 25.72
N ILE A 444 24.79 -14.16 24.46
CA ILE A 444 23.87 -15.08 23.78
C ILE A 444 24.63 -16.31 23.29
N GLN A 445 24.04 -17.48 23.52
CA GLN A 445 24.46 -18.75 22.96
C GLN A 445 23.49 -19.11 21.82
N LEU A 446 24.02 -19.55 20.67
CA LEU A 446 23.28 -19.77 19.42
C LEU A 446 23.37 -21.20 18.96
#